data_AF-A0A7J3W5Q2-F1
#
_entry.id   AF-A0A7J3W5Q2-F1
#
_cell.length_a   1.000
_cell.length_b   1.000
_cell.length_c   1.000
_cell.angle_alpha   90.00
_cell.angle_beta   90.00
_cell.angle_gamma   90.00
#
_symmetry.space_group_name_H-M   'P 1'
#
loop_
_entity.id
_entity.type
_entity.pdbx_description
1 polymer ?
#
loop_
_entity_poly.entity_id
_entity_poly.type
_entity_poly.pdbx_seq_one_letter_code
_entity_poly.pdbx_strand_id
1 'polypeptide(L)'
;PGARIGKLGRVVEKLAVKFGVEKIITVDASLKLESERTGEIAEGVGVAMGGIGVEKAIIEEIATRRKIALDSYVIKMSQEEALYHMKEEILNAVFEVKKKVEENIKESKEKVIMVVGVGNTCGIPNENKLDEVIEKIKKGSKEIKRWEEEEKSKEREMWSFGI
;
A
#
# COMPACT_ATOMS: atom_id res chain seq x y z
N PRO A 1 14.25 15.06 2.23
CA PRO A 1 14.39 13.72 1.63
C PRO A 1 13.28 13.48 0.58
N GLY A 2 13.62 13.50 -0.70
CA GLY A 2 12.68 13.12 -1.76
C GLY A 2 12.55 11.60 -1.79
N ALA A 3 11.58 11.06 -1.06
CA ALA A 3 11.28 9.63 -1.06
C ALA A 3 10.81 9.24 -2.48
N ARG A 4 11.72 8.69 -3.28
CA ARG A 4 11.38 8.10 -4.57
C ARG A 4 11.43 6.59 -4.45
N ILE A 5 10.47 5.94 -5.07
CA ILE A 5 10.52 4.52 -5.37
C ILE A 5 11.83 4.27 -6.14
N GLY A 6 12.61 3.28 -5.70
CA GLY A 6 13.84 2.87 -6.39
C GLY A 6 13.55 2.30 -7.78
N LYS A 7 14.53 1.64 -8.40
CA LYS A 7 14.36 0.99 -9.71
C LYS A 7 13.63 -0.36 -9.59
N LEU A 8 12.42 -0.37 -9.04
CA LEU A 8 11.68 -1.57 -8.67
C LEU A 8 11.42 -2.49 -9.86
N GLY A 9 10.89 -1.97 -10.97
CA GLY A 9 10.60 -2.71 -12.19
C GLY A 9 11.83 -3.40 -12.76
N ARG A 10 13.02 -2.80 -12.65
CA ARG A 10 14.28 -3.46 -13.04
C ARG A 10 14.67 -4.61 -12.11
N VAL A 11 14.36 -4.49 -10.81
CA VAL A 11 14.57 -5.58 -9.85
C VAL A 11 13.59 -6.71 -10.13
N VAL A 12 12.29 -6.40 -10.29
CA VAL A 12 11.24 -7.36 -10.64
C VAL A 12 11.60 -8.09 -11.94
N GLU A 13 12.00 -7.37 -13.00
CA GLU A 13 12.45 -7.96 -14.26
C GLU A 13 13.57 -8.98 -14.05
N LYS A 14 14.64 -8.58 -13.33
CA LYS A 14 15.78 -9.47 -13.06
C LYS A 14 15.40 -10.71 -12.26
N LEU A 15 14.58 -10.54 -11.21
CA LEU A 15 14.16 -11.65 -10.35
C LEU A 15 13.19 -12.58 -11.08
N ALA A 16 12.26 -12.03 -11.86
CA ALA A 16 11.31 -12.80 -12.65
C ALA A 16 12.03 -13.71 -13.66
N VAL A 17 13.08 -13.18 -14.30
CA VAL A 17 13.94 -13.96 -15.21
C VAL A 17 14.72 -15.02 -14.44
N LYS A 18 15.38 -14.63 -13.35
CA LYS A 18 16.29 -15.50 -12.60
C LYS A 18 15.59 -16.70 -11.98
N PHE A 19 14.38 -16.51 -11.45
CA PHE A 19 13.65 -17.53 -10.71
C PHE A 19 12.53 -18.21 -11.51
N GLY A 20 12.28 -17.77 -12.75
CA GLY A 20 11.19 -18.32 -13.57
C GLY A 20 9.83 -18.02 -12.95
N VAL A 21 9.59 -16.75 -12.59
CA VAL A 21 8.34 -16.33 -11.94
C VAL A 21 7.18 -16.46 -12.93
N GLU A 22 6.09 -17.05 -12.44
CA GLU A 22 4.88 -17.38 -13.20
C GLU A 22 3.71 -16.47 -12.81
N LYS A 23 3.75 -15.89 -11.61
CA LYS A 23 2.77 -14.89 -11.13
C LYS A 23 3.44 -13.80 -10.31
N ILE A 24 2.99 -12.56 -10.49
CA ILE A 24 3.37 -11.41 -9.65
C ILE A 24 2.10 -10.86 -8.98
N ILE A 25 2.17 -10.65 -7.67
CA ILE A 25 1.13 -10.02 -6.87
C ILE A 25 1.69 -8.70 -6.34
N THR A 26 1.12 -7.56 -6.73
CA THR A 26 1.55 -6.25 -6.24
C THR A 26 0.64 -5.75 -5.13
N VAL A 27 1.22 -5.23 -4.06
CA VAL A 27 0.49 -4.56 -2.97
C VAL A 27 1.02 -3.14 -2.85
N ASP A 28 0.16 -2.15 -3.06
CA ASP A 28 0.50 -0.73 -2.93
C ASP A 28 -0.60 0.00 -2.17
N ALA A 29 -0.35 1.26 -1.84
CA ALA A 29 -1.38 2.17 -1.41
C ALA A 29 -1.58 3.30 -2.42
N SER A 30 -2.82 3.74 -2.59
CA SER A 30 -3.17 4.78 -3.55
C SER A 30 -4.11 5.79 -2.93
N LEU A 31 -4.13 6.98 -3.56
CA LEU A 31 -5.06 8.04 -3.18
C LEU A 31 -6.49 7.53 -3.33
N LYS A 32 -7.26 7.72 -2.26
CA LYS A 32 -8.70 7.48 -2.25
C LYS A 32 -9.43 8.55 -3.05
N LEU A 33 -10.51 8.17 -3.73
CA LEU A 33 -11.48 9.09 -4.30
C LEU A 33 -12.45 9.59 -3.20
N GLU A 34 -13.21 10.64 -3.49
CA GLU A 34 -14.16 11.26 -2.54
C GLU A 34 -15.17 10.28 -1.95
N SER A 35 -15.59 9.29 -2.74
CA SER A 35 -16.55 8.27 -2.31
C SER A 35 -15.90 7.07 -1.62
N GLU A 36 -14.58 6.93 -1.69
CA GLU A 36 -13.83 5.80 -1.12
C GLU A 36 -13.44 6.11 0.32
N ARG A 37 -13.48 5.08 1.18
CA ARG A 37 -13.10 5.23 2.58
C ARG A 37 -11.61 4.94 2.78
N THR A 38 -11.05 5.54 3.83
CA THR A 38 -9.70 5.18 4.30
C THR A 38 -9.68 3.70 4.70
N GLY A 39 -8.67 2.97 4.22
CA GLY A 39 -8.53 1.53 4.43
C GLY A 39 -9.39 0.67 3.49
N GLU A 40 -10.12 1.26 2.55
CA GLU A 40 -10.83 0.48 1.54
C GLU A 40 -9.84 -0.27 0.63
N ILE A 41 -10.17 -1.50 0.27
CA ILE A 41 -9.29 -2.37 -0.53
C ILE A 41 -9.87 -2.51 -1.93
N ALA A 42 -9.10 -2.12 -2.93
CA ALA A 42 -9.39 -2.39 -4.33
C ALA A 42 -8.53 -3.56 -4.82
N GLU A 43 -9.16 -4.51 -5.51
CA GLU A 43 -8.51 -5.69 -6.10
C GLU A 43 -8.60 -5.60 -7.62
N GLY A 44 -7.57 -6.05 -8.32
CA GLY A 44 -7.57 -6.00 -9.78
C GLY A 44 -6.48 -6.82 -10.44
N VAL A 45 -6.63 -7.03 -11.74
CA VAL A 45 -5.64 -7.68 -12.61
C VAL A 45 -4.71 -6.62 -13.18
N GLY A 46 -3.42 -6.92 -13.24
CA GLY A 46 -2.38 -6.00 -13.71
C GLY A 46 -1.55 -5.42 -12.58
N VAL A 47 -0.80 -4.36 -12.89
CA VAL A 47 0.02 -3.66 -11.88
C VAL A 47 -0.68 -2.39 -11.45
N ALA A 48 -1.03 -2.32 -10.17
CA ALA A 48 -1.58 -1.13 -9.55
C ALA A 48 -0.52 -0.48 -8.66
N MET A 49 0.22 0.47 -9.24
CA MET A 49 1.28 1.21 -8.58
C MET A 49 1.17 2.71 -8.87
N GLY A 50 1.43 3.53 -7.85
CA GLY A 50 1.48 4.99 -7.99
C GLY A 50 2.70 5.51 -8.77
N GLY A 51 2.67 6.78 -9.15
CA GLY A 51 3.80 7.50 -9.77
C GLY A 51 3.70 7.67 -11.29
N ILE A 52 4.80 8.05 -11.93
CA ILE A 52 4.87 8.40 -13.37
C ILE A 52 4.67 7.22 -14.34
N GLY A 53 4.38 6.02 -13.83
CA GLY A 53 4.07 4.83 -14.63
C GLY A 53 5.28 4.07 -15.21
N VAL A 54 6.52 4.55 -15.04
CA VAL A 54 7.71 3.87 -15.59
C VAL A 54 7.91 2.47 -15.00
N GLU A 55 7.83 2.33 -13.67
CA GLU A 55 8.02 1.03 -13.02
C GLU A 55 6.88 0.07 -13.37
N LYS A 56 5.64 0.57 -13.42
CA LYS A 56 4.46 -0.17 -13.88
C LYS A 56 4.67 -0.73 -15.30
N ALA A 57 5.05 0.13 -16.25
CA ALA A 57 5.24 -0.26 -17.64
C ALA A 57 6.31 -1.35 -17.80
N ILE A 58 7.42 -1.27 -17.06
CA ILE A 58 8.48 -2.29 -17.09
C ILE A 58 7.95 -3.63 -16.58
N ILE A 59 7.19 -3.64 -15.48
CA ILE A 59 6.63 -4.88 -14.90
C ILE A 59 5.58 -5.48 -15.84
N GLU A 60 4.69 -4.67 -16.43
CA GLU A 60 3.68 -5.14 -17.38
C GLU A 60 4.30 -5.67 -18.69
N GLU A 61 5.37 -5.05 -19.18
CA GLU A 61 6.10 -5.50 -20.36
C GLU A 61 6.72 -6.89 -20.13
N ILE A 62 7.46 -7.08 -19.03
CA ILE A 62 8.07 -8.39 -18.73
C ILE A 62 7.01 -9.46 -18.49
N ALA A 63 5.91 -9.10 -17.82
CA ALA A 63 4.81 -10.02 -17.55
C ALA A 63 4.13 -10.46 -18.85
N THR A 64 3.88 -9.52 -19.76
CA THR A 64 3.30 -9.81 -21.09
C THR A 64 4.23 -10.71 -21.90
N ARG A 65 5.52 -10.36 -21.99
CA ARG A 65 6.53 -11.12 -22.76
C ARG A 65 6.68 -12.56 -22.27
N ARG A 66 6.52 -12.80 -20.97
CA ARG A 66 6.72 -14.11 -20.33
C ARG A 66 5.43 -14.81 -19.93
N LYS A 67 4.26 -14.21 -20.22
CA LYS A 67 2.93 -14.71 -19.84
C LYS A 67 2.79 -14.91 -18.32
N ILE A 68 3.35 -13.99 -17.55
CA ILE A 68 3.26 -13.99 -16.08
C ILE A 68 1.91 -13.40 -15.70
N ALA A 69 1.17 -14.10 -14.82
CA ALA A 69 -0.08 -13.59 -14.28
C ALA A 69 0.17 -12.38 -13.36
N LEU A 70 -0.73 -11.41 -13.39
CA LEU A 70 -0.62 -10.18 -12.61
C LEU A 70 -1.88 -9.94 -11.79
N ASP A 71 -1.73 -9.92 -10.47
CA ASP A 71 -2.78 -9.50 -9.54
C ASP A 71 -2.29 -8.31 -8.71
N SER A 72 -3.24 -7.49 -8.26
CA SER A 72 -2.94 -6.31 -7.48
C SER A 72 -3.96 -6.06 -6.38
N TYR A 73 -3.45 -5.57 -5.25
CA TYR A 73 -4.21 -5.10 -4.10
C TYR A 73 -3.79 -3.67 -3.80
N VAL A 74 -4.76 -2.78 -3.68
CA VAL A 74 -4.53 -1.36 -3.39
C VAL A 74 -5.30 -0.97 -2.14
N ILE A 75 -4.59 -0.44 -1.15
CA ILE A 75 -5.22 0.14 0.04
C ILE A 75 -5.44 1.64 -0.20
N LYS A 76 -6.67 2.10 -0.05
CA LYS A 76 -7.07 3.50 -0.27
C LYS A 76 -6.79 4.35 0.97
N MET A 77 -6.10 5.47 0.77
CA MET A 77 -5.84 6.46 1.82
C MET A 77 -5.79 7.88 1.25
N SER A 78 -5.92 8.89 2.09
CA SER A 78 -5.75 10.29 1.69
C SER A 78 -4.27 10.67 1.57
N GLN A 79 -3.98 11.82 0.97
CA GLN A 79 -2.61 12.32 0.86
C GLN A 79 -2.05 12.70 2.24
N GLU A 80 -2.88 13.25 3.12
CA GLU A 80 -2.54 13.61 4.50
C GLU A 80 -2.19 12.36 5.30
N GLU A 81 -2.96 11.28 5.13
CA GLU A 81 -2.72 9.99 5.79
C GLU A 81 -1.37 9.36 5.39
N ALA A 82 -0.85 9.69 4.20
CA ALA A 82 0.46 9.25 3.74
C ALA A 82 1.64 10.03 4.39
N LEU A 83 1.38 11.15 5.07
CA LEU A 83 2.41 11.99 5.69
C LEU A 83 2.66 11.68 7.18
N TYR A 84 1.71 11.03 7.85
CA TYR A 84 1.76 10.74 9.28
C TYR A 84 1.77 9.23 9.56
N HIS A 85 1.60 8.85 10.84
CA HIS A 85 1.44 7.44 11.20
C HIS A 85 0.17 6.87 10.54
N MET A 86 0.23 5.59 10.14
CA MET A 86 -0.94 4.90 9.61
C MET A 86 -2.07 4.94 10.64
N LYS A 87 -3.29 5.20 10.16
CA LYS A 87 -4.49 5.03 10.98
C LYS A 87 -4.79 3.54 11.18
N GLU A 88 -5.51 3.20 12.25
CA GLU A 88 -5.94 1.83 12.55
C GLU A 88 -6.71 1.19 11.39
N GLU A 89 -7.49 1.98 10.65
CA GLU A 89 -8.25 1.55 9.47
C GLU A 89 -7.31 1.01 8.37
N ILE A 90 -6.20 1.71 8.11
CA ILE A 90 -5.18 1.29 7.14
C ILE A 90 -4.45 0.03 7.65
N LEU A 91 -4.12 -0.02 8.94
CA LEU A 91 -3.48 -1.20 9.54
C LEU A 91 -4.37 -2.46 9.44
N ASN A 92 -5.67 -2.31 9.71
CA ASN A 92 -6.63 -3.41 9.58
C ASN A 92 -6.72 -3.87 8.12
N ALA A 93 -6.73 -2.93 7.16
CA ALA A 93 -6.70 -3.24 5.75
C ALA A 93 -5.43 -4.01 5.33
N VAL A 94 -4.27 -3.69 5.91
CA VAL A 94 -3.02 -4.45 5.68
C VAL A 94 -3.18 -5.92 6.10
N PHE A 95 -3.80 -6.19 7.24
CA PHE A 95 -4.04 -7.56 7.68
C PHE A 95 -5.04 -8.30 6.78
N GLU A 96 -6.07 -7.61 6.31
CA GLU A 96 -7.02 -8.18 5.35
C GLU A 96 -6.35 -8.48 4.01
N VAL A 97 -5.55 -7.54 3.46
CA VAL A 97 -4.77 -7.76 2.24
C VAL A 97 -3.79 -8.92 2.40
N LYS A 98 -3.09 -9.01 3.55
CA LYS A 98 -2.22 -10.16 3.84
C LYS A 98 -2.98 -11.48 3.71
N LYS A 99 -4.17 -11.58 4.32
CA LYS A 99 -5.01 -12.77 4.22
C LYS A 99 -5.41 -13.06 2.78
N LYS A 100 -5.85 -12.05 2.01
CA LYS A 100 -6.21 -12.20 0.60
C LYS A 100 -5.04 -12.65 -0.27
N VAL A 101 -3.83 -12.13 -0.01
CA VAL A 101 -2.61 -12.56 -0.71
C VAL A 101 -2.28 -14.02 -0.36
N GLU A 102 -2.39 -14.43 0.90
CA GLU A 102 -2.19 -15.82 1.32
C GLU A 102 -3.20 -16.77 0.67
N GLU A 103 -4.47 -16.37 0.57
CA GLU A 103 -5.52 -17.11 -0.14
C GLU A 103 -5.23 -17.20 -1.64
N ASN A 104 -4.86 -16.08 -2.27
CA ASN A 104 -4.50 -16.01 -3.69
C ASN A 104 -3.32 -16.96 -4.01
N ILE A 105 -2.27 -16.96 -3.16
CA ILE A 105 -1.13 -17.88 -3.30
C ILE A 105 -1.60 -19.34 -3.20
N LYS A 106 -2.45 -19.65 -2.21
CA LYS A 106 -2.93 -21.02 -1.96
C LYS A 106 -3.81 -21.56 -3.09
N GLU A 107 -4.60 -20.70 -3.72
CA GLU A 107 -5.52 -21.06 -4.82
C GLU A 107 -4.83 -21.04 -6.20
N SER A 108 -3.66 -20.42 -6.29
CA SER A 108 -2.89 -20.32 -7.53
C SER A 108 -2.39 -21.68 -8.01
N LYS A 109 -2.38 -21.87 -9.33
CA LYS A 109 -1.77 -23.03 -9.99
C LYS A 109 -0.28 -22.83 -10.28
N GLU A 110 0.19 -21.59 -10.19
CA GLU A 110 1.57 -21.20 -10.46
C GLU A 110 2.48 -21.59 -9.29
N LYS A 111 3.68 -22.09 -9.60
CA LYS A 111 4.65 -22.61 -8.64
C LYS A 111 5.53 -21.52 -8.05
N VAL A 112 5.91 -20.54 -8.87
CA VAL A 112 6.81 -19.45 -8.47
C VAL A 112 6.06 -18.13 -8.51
N ILE A 113 5.64 -17.69 -7.33
CA ILE A 113 4.87 -16.46 -7.14
C ILE A 113 5.76 -15.41 -6.47
N MET A 114 5.84 -14.22 -7.06
CA MET A 114 6.53 -13.07 -6.49
C MET A 114 5.52 -12.10 -5.88
N VAL A 115 5.66 -11.80 -4.59
CA VAL A 115 4.88 -10.75 -3.93
C VAL A 115 5.72 -9.48 -3.87
N VAL A 116 5.18 -8.37 -4.37
CA VAL A 116 5.86 -7.08 -4.46
C VAL A 116 5.09 -6.06 -3.62
N GLY A 117 5.61 -5.76 -2.44
CA GLY A 117 5.12 -4.65 -1.62
C GLY A 117 5.74 -3.33 -2.08
N VAL A 118 4.91 -2.34 -2.32
CA VAL A 118 5.29 -1.01 -2.79
C VAL A 118 4.88 -0.02 -1.71
N GLY A 119 5.82 0.83 -1.34
CA GLY A 119 5.57 1.82 -0.31
C GLY A 119 6.83 2.56 0.06
N ASN A 120 6.64 3.71 0.69
CA ASN A 120 7.72 4.43 1.31
C ASN A 120 7.96 3.86 2.71
N THR A 121 9.18 3.37 2.97
CA THR A 121 9.59 2.87 4.28
C THR A 121 10.49 3.86 5.03
N CYS A 122 10.56 5.13 4.61
CA CYS A 122 11.35 6.15 5.31
C CYS A 122 10.99 6.18 6.81
N GLY A 123 12.01 6.04 7.66
CA GLY A 123 11.84 6.06 9.12
C GLY A 123 11.41 4.72 9.73
N ILE A 124 11.19 3.68 8.92
CA ILE A 124 10.94 2.32 9.41
C ILE A 124 12.26 1.52 9.37
N PRO A 125 12.80 1.09 10.53
CA PRO A 125 14.00 0.27 10.56
C PRO A 125 13.73 -1.10 9.93
N ASN A 126 14.73 -1.67 9.26
CA ASN A 126 14.65 -3.02 8.72
C ASN A 126 14.93 -4.05 9.82
N GLU A 127 14.00 -4.17 10.77
CA GLU A 127 14.09 -5.04 11.94
C GLU A 127 12.86 -5.97 12.04
N ASN A 128 13.06 -7.19 12.54
CA ASN A 128 11.99 -8.18 12.73
C ASN A 128 11.17 -7.93 14.01
N LYS A 129 10.67 -6.70 14.19
CA LYS A 129 9.92 -6.27 15.39
C LYS A 129 8.53 -5.76 15.03
N LEU A 130 7.75 -6.63 14.38
CA LEU A 130 6.43 -6.28 13.88
C LEU A 130 5.48 -5.82 15.00
N ASP A 131 5.52 -6.46 16.17
CA ASP A 131 4.65 -6.10 17.30
C ASP A 131 4.92 -4.68 17.82
N GLU A 132 6.20 -4.30 17.93
CA GLU A 132 6.58 -2.93 18.32
C GLU A 132 6.13 -1.90 17.28
N VAL A 133 6.21 -2.24 15.99
CA VAL A 133 5.73 -1.36 14.90
C VAL A 133 4.21 -1.20 14.97
N ILE A 134 3.47 -2.30 15.16
CA ILE A 134 2.01 -2.28 15.33
C ILE A 134 1.61 -1.42 16.53
N GLU A 135 2.30 -1.55 17.66
CA GLU A 135 2.01 -0.76 18.85
C GLU A 135 2.25 0.74 18.62
N LYS A 136 3.35 1.11 17.95
CA LYS A 136 3.63 2.49 17.55
C LYS A 136 2.56 3.05 16.62
N ILE A 137 2.11 2.27 15.63
CA ILE A 137 1.02 2.65 14.72
C ILE A 137 -0.27 2.90 15.51
N LYS A 138 -0.66 2.00 16.41
CA LYS A 138 -1.87 2.16 17.24
C LYS A 138 -1.78 3.39 18.13
N LYS A 139 -0.62 3.66 18.72
CA LYS A 139 -0.40 4.87 19.53
C LYS A 139 -0.53 6.14 18.67
N GLY A 140 0.15 6.19 17.53
CA GLY A 140 0.08 7.31 16.59
C GLY A 140 -1.34 7.54 16.06
N SER A 141 -2.09 6.47 15.77
CA SER A 141 -3.47 6.58 15.33
C SER A 141 -4.40 7.19 16.40
N LYS A 142 -4.16 6.93 17.69
CA LYS A 142 -4.91 7.58 18.78
C LYS A 142 -4.60 9.07 18.87
N GLU A 143 -3.34 9.44 18.69
CA GLU A 143 -2.91 10.85 18.66
C GLU A 143 -3.55 11.59 17.47
N ILE A 144 -3.59 10.97 16.29
CA ILE A 144 -4.26 11.52 15.09
C ILE A 144 -5.76 11.71 15.34
N LYS A 145 -6.45 10.69 15.87
CA LYS A 145 -7.90 10.79 16.18
C LYS A 145 -8.19 11.96 17.12
N ARG A 146 -7.36 12.14 18.15
CA ARG A 146 -7.47 13.28 19.08
C ARG A 146 -7.26 14.62 18.37
N TRP A 147 -6.26 14.73 17.51
CA TRP A 147 -6.01 15.96 16.74
C TRP A 147 -7.17 16.29 15.79
N GLU A 148 -7.71 15.30 15.08
CA GLU A 148 -8.87 15.48 14.20
C GLU A 148 -10.14 15.90 14.96
N GLU A 149 -10.35 15.41 16.18
CA GLU A 149 -11.44 15.84 17.06
C GLU A 149 -11.26 17.28 17.55
N GLU A 150 -10.03 17.64 17.96
CA GLU A 150 -9.69 19.01 18.39
C GLU A 150 -9.86 20.02 17.24
N GLU A 151 -9.44 19.69 16.01
CA GLU A 151 -9.67 20.53 14.82
C GLU A 151 -11.16 20.70 14.51
N LYS A 152 -11.93 19.61 14.49
CA LYS A 152 -13.39 19.68 14.27
C LYS A 152 -14.10 20.51 15.33
N SER A 153 -13.64 20.47 16.58
CA SER A 153 -14.18 21.30 17.66
C SER A 153 -13.92 22.78 17.39
N LYS A 154 -12.68 23.13 17.03
CA LYS A 154 -12.29 24.52 16.71
C LYS A 154 -13.03 25.05 15.49
N GLU A 155 -13.20 24.23 14.45
CA GLU A 155 -14.01 24.61 13.29
C GLU A 155 -15.45 24.90 13.71
N ARG A 156 -16.11 23.99 14.46
CA ARG A 156 -17.49 24.23 14.92
C ARG A 156 -17.62 25.50 15.77
N GLU A 157 -16.68 25.76 16.66
CA GLU A 157 -16.65 27.00 17.44
C GLU A 157 -16.50 28.23 16.54
N MET A 158 -15.60 28.17 15.55
CA MET A 158 -15.37 29.27 14.59
C MET A 158 -16.62 29.56 13.75
N TRP A 159 -17.31 28.52 13.25
CA TRP A 159 -18.58 28.64 12.52
C TRP A 159 -19.73 29.12 13.43
N SER A 160 -19.72 28.76 14.71
CA SER A 160 -20.72 29.22 15.69
C SER A 160 -20.53 30.68 16.11
N PHE A 161 -19.34 31.26 15.95
CA PHE A 161 -19.03 32.66 16.28
C PHE A 161 -19.29 33.64 15.13
N GLY A 162 -19.82 33.18 13.99
CA GLY A 162 -20.33 34.05 12.93
C GLY A 162 -19.24 34.83 12.19
N ILE A 163 -18.40 34.12 11.45
CA ILE A 163 -17.87 34.58 10.16
C ILE A 163 -18.55 33.77 9.07
#